data_AF-A0A6G8FLC8-F1
#
_entry.id   AF-A0A6G8FLC8-F1
#
_cell.length_a   1.000
_cell.length_b   1.000
_cell.length_c   1.000
_cell.angle_alpha   90.00
_cell.angle_beta   90.00
_cell.angle_gamma   90.00
#
_symmetry.space_group_name_H-M   'P 1'
#
loop_
_entity.id
_entity.type
_entity.pdbx_description
1 polymer ?
#
loop_
_entity_poly.entity_id
_entity_poly.type
_entity_poly.pdbx_seq_one_letter_code
_entity_poly.pdbx_strand_id
1 'polypeptide(L)'
;MTSSEWRPVRGTLTTSDPIEAYGGVSIPPDMLRELANQMQARDIPFHVDHKLSRPIRIRGFDAFVETRQDGVDELKFRAEIHEDDQHLLVSHSGVSATLTAPLARDLSEGHTSDAVIRISADHAWFADEALIDAEEQLAATGVDRKLIEVQRAYQFSFAPDPQIFVDVSYAIFLSVSANGIWDGIKKLFNQRRTPRGGDSLAVTAINVSIADGERSFKAVVTTNDETVARRAFDSLDQVATGFFQDSPVIPTEENPKSVSIWDDASGVWGP
;
A
#
# COMPACT_ATOMS: atom_id res chain seq x y z
N MET A 1 -0.82 -9.86 -36.55
CA MET A 1 0.05 -9.88 -35.36
C MET A 1 0.70 -8.52 -35.27
N THR A 2 0.04 -7.57 -34.61
CA THR A 2 0.62 -6.26 -34.31
C THR A 2 1.65 -6.47 -33.21
N SER A 3 2.90 -6.05 -33.45
CA SER A 3 3.91 -6.01 -32.39
C SER A 3 3.37 -5.11 -31.28
N SER A 4 3.22 -5.62 -30.07
CA SER A 4 2.97 -4.81 -28.89
C SER A 4 4.07 -3.75 -28.77
N GLU A 5 3.76 -2.48 -29.03
CA GLU A 5 4.76 -1.41 -28.98
C GLU A 5 4.92 -0.93 -27.54
N TRP A 6 6.14 -1.07 -27.02
CA TRP A 6 6.54 -0.48 -25.75
C TRP A 6 6.95 0.98 -25.99
N ARG A 7 6.45 1.92 -25.20
CA ARG A 7 6.66 3.35 -25.37
C ARG A 7 7.54 3.91 -24.25
N PRO A 8 8.60 4.69 -24.54
CA PRO A 8 9.40 5.31 -23.50
C PRO A 8 8.60 6.39 -22.76
N VAL A 9 8.72 6.41 -21.44
CA VAL A 9 8.11 7.40 -20.55
C VAL A 9 9.14 7.92 -19.57
N ARG A 10 8.99 9.18 -19.16
CA ARG A 10 9.78 9.83 -18.11
C ARG A 10 8.85 10.68 -17.27
N GLY A 11 9.04 10.66 -15.96
CA GLY A 11 8.24 11.48 -15.04
C GLY A 11 8.97 11.77 -13.74
N THR A 12 8.34 12.61 -12.93
CA THR A 12 8.76 12.89 -11.55
C THR A 12 7.89 12.07 -10.61
N LEU A 13 8.52 11.32 -9.71
CA LEU A 13 7.86 10.54 -8.67
C LEU A 13 7.53 11.39 -7.45
N THR A 14 8.52 12.15 -6.97
CA THR A 14 8.39 13.06 -5.83
C THR A 14 9.49 14.09 -5.88
N THR A 15 9.34 15.16 -5.10
CA THR A 15 10.38 16.18 -4.89
C THR A 15 10.78 16.26 -3.42
N SER A 16 11.85 17.00 -3.16
CA SER A 16 12.26 17.43 -1.81
C SER A 16 11.46 18.63 -1.30
N ASP A 17 10.47 19.11 -2.07
CA ASP A 17 9.59 20.19 -1.61
C ASP A 17 8.81 19.74 -0.36
N PRO A 18 8.56 20.66 0.59
CA PRO A 18 7.67 20.40 1.71
C PRO A 18 6.28 19.96 1.24
N ILE A 19 5.78 18.87 1.79
CA ILE A 19 4.46 18.34 1.41
C ILE A 19 3.42 18.83 2.42
N GLU A 20 2.52 19.71 1.97
CA GLU A 20 1.51 20.33 2.83
C GLU A 20 0.59 19.31 3.50
N ALA A 21 0.21 18.24 2.78
CA ALA A 21 -0.64 17.17 3.31
C ALA A 21 -0.05 16.48 4.55
N TYR A 22 1.28 16.51 4.70
CA TYR A 22 2.02 15.95 5.84
C TYR A 22 2.58 17.05 6.75
N GLY A 23 1.98 18.24 6.79
CA GLY A 23 2.40 19.33 7.68
C GLY A 23 3.72 19.98 7.27
N GLY A 24 4.11 19.90 6.00
CA GLY A 24 5.35 20.48 5.48
C GLY A 24 6.58 19.57 5.65
N VAL A 25 6.38 18.27 5.88
CA VAL A 25 7.48 17.30 5.85
C VAL A 25 8.12 17.26 4.47
N SER A 26 9.44 17.38 4.44
CA SER A 26 10.28 17.28 3.23
C SER A 26 11.08 15.99 3.25
N ILE A 27 11.28 15.38 2.08
CA ILE A 27 12.18 14.24 1.91
C ILE A 27 13.62 14.77 1.76
N PRO A 28 14.57 14.38 2.61
CA PRO A 28 15.96 14.76 2.43
C PRO A 28 16.52 14.22 1.11
N PRO A 29 17.43 14.95 0.43
CA PRO A 29 18.03 14.50 -0.83
C PRO A 29 18.71 13.13 -0.75
N ASP A 30 19.36 12.81 0.38
CA ASP A 30 19.98 11.51 0.59
C ASP A 30 18.93 10.38 0.64
N MET A 31 17.78 10.64 1.26
CA MET A 31 16.65 9.71 1.25
C MET A 31 16.11 9.54 -0.17
N LEU A 32 15.98 10.60 -0.98
CA LEU A 32 15.59 10.46 -2.40
C LEU A 32 16.54 9.54 -3.18
N ARG A 33 17.84 9.61 -2.91
CA ARG A 33 18.85 8.73 -3.55
C ARG A 33 18.76 7.29 -3.06
N GLU A 34 18.57 7.09 -1.76
CA GLU A 34 18.33 5.76 -1.19
C GLU A 34 17.08 5.12 -1.79
N LEU A 35 16.00 5.90 -1.95
CA LEU A 35 14.80 5.47 -2.63
C LEU A 35 15.07 5.09 -4.08
N ALA A 36 15.73 5.94 -4.86
CA ALA A 36 16.10 5.60 -6.23
C ALA A 36 16.83 4.25 -6.32
N ASN A 37 17.80 4.02 -5.43
CA ASN A 37 18.54 2.76 -5.36
C ASN A 37 17.65 1.57 -4.97
N GLN A 38 16.75 1.73 -4.00
CA GLN A 38 15.80 0.69 -3.60
C GLN A 38 14.81 0.36 -4.72
N MET A 39 14.36 1.36 -5.48
CA MET A 39 13.47 1.17 -6.62
C MET A 39 14.15 0.47 -7.79
N GLN A 40 15.46 0.65 -7.97
CA GLN A 40 16.23 -0.12 -8.95
C GLN A 40 16.48 -1.56 -8.51
N ALA A 41 16.64 -1.80 -7.20
CA ALA A 41 16.97 -3.12 -6.65
C ALA A 41 15.75 -4.06 -6.53
N ARG A 42 14.54 -3.53 -6.63
CA ARG A 42 13.28 -4.27 -6.47
C ARG A 42 12.45 -4.11 -7.73
N ASP A 43 11.82 -5.19 -8.19
CA ASP A 43 10.69 -5.10 -9.14
C ASP A 43 9.52 -4.42 -8.42
N ILE A 44 9.55 -3.09 -8.34
CA ILE A 44 8.47 -2.32 -7.73
C ILE A 44 7.30 -2.33 -8.71
N PRO A 45 6.15 -2.89 -8.31
CA PRO A 45 4.96 -2.82 -9.14
C PRO A 45 4.47 -1.37 -9.21
N PHE A 46 4.34 -0.86 -10.45
CA PHE A 46 3.82 0.47 -10.73
C PHE A 46 2.30 0.45 -10.71
N HIS A 47 1.69 1.39 -10.01
CA HIS A 47 0.25 1.55 -9.92
C HIS A 47 -0.13 3.00 -10.16
N VAL A 48 -1.33 3.22 -10.69
CA VAL A 48 -1.94 4.55 -10.84
C VAL A 48 -2.71 4.87 -9.56
N ASP A 49 -2.65 6.11 -9.08
CA ASP A 49 -3.42 6.62 -7.94
C ASP A 49 -3.29 5.77 -6.65
N HIS A 50 -2.15 5.10 -6.44
CA HIS A 50 -1.97 4.14 -5.34
C HIS A 50 -3.01 2.99 -5.32
N LYS A 51 -3.67 2.72 -6.45
CA LYS A 51 -4.67 1.64 -6.57
C LYS A 51 -3.97 0.35 -7.00
N LEU A 52 -3.75 -0.55 -6.04
CA LEU A 52 -3.17 -1.88 -6.29
C LEU A 52 -3.96 -2.71 -7.31
N SER A 53 -5.25 -2.40 -7.47
CA SER A 53 -6.15 -3.00 -8.47
C SER A 53 -5.84 -2.63 -9.93
N ARG A 54 -4.94 -1.68 -10.18
CA ARG A 54 -4.63 -1.17 -11.53
C ARG A 54 -3.12 -1.17 -11.78
N PRO A 55 -2.49 -2.36 -11.88
CA PRO A 55 -1.06 -2.44 -12.18
C PRO A 55 -0.78 -1.93 -13.60
N ILE A 56 0.35 -1.25 -13.77
CA ILE A 56 0.84 -0.77 -15.06
C ILE A 56 1.94 -1.72 -15.54
N ARG A 57 1.84 -2.21 -16.78
CA ARG A 57 2.91 -3.00 -17.39
C ARG A 57 4.04 -2.07 -17.81
N ILE A 58 5.14 -2.14 -17.07
CA ILE A 58 6.37 -1.40 -17.36
C ILE A 58 7.56 -2.34 -17.48
N ARG A 59 8.60 -1.91 -18.17
CA ARG A 59 9.91 -2.57 -18.21
C ARG A 59 11.03 -1.54 -18.33
N GLY A 60 12.27 -1.98 -18.10
CA GLY A 60 13.45 -1.11 -18.21
C GLY A 60 13.37 0.09 -17.26
N PHE A 61 12.83 -0.15 -16.06
CA PHE A 61 12.64 0.89 -15.07
C PHE A 61 13.99 1.39 -14.54
N ASP A 62 14.14 2.70 -14.46
CA ASP A 62 15.29 3.36 -13.85
C ASP A 62 14.84 4.63 -13.11
N ALA A 63 15.19 4.70 -11.82
CA ALA A 63 14.94 5.85 -10.96
C ALA A 63 16.23 6.61 -10.68
N PHE A 64 16.17 7.93 -10.67
CA PHE A 64 17.34 8.79 -10.44
C PHE A 64 16.93 10.14 -9.86
N VAL A 65 17.84 10.78 -9.14
CA VAL A 65 17.62 12.13 -8.58
C VAL A 65 18.24 13.18 -9.49
N GLU A 66 17.48 14.22 -9.80
CA GLU A 66 17.94 15.39 -10.55
C GLU A 66 17.60 16.66 -9.80
N THR A 67 18.57 17.57 -9.66
CA THR A 67 18.35 18.87 -9.03
C THR A 67 17.81 19.86 -10.06
N ARG A 68 16.63 20.43 -9.79
CA ARG A 68 16.02 21.49 -10.59
C ARG A 68 16.79 22.81 -10.42
N GLN A 69 16.56 23.76 -11.33
CA GLN A 69 17.26 25.05 -11.35
C GLN A 69 17.08 25.90 -10.08
N ASP A 70 15.99 25.68 -9.34
CA ASP A 70 15.70 26.35 -8.07
C ASP A 70 16.28 25.64 -6.84
N GLY A 71 17.06 24.57 -7.04
CA GLY A 71 17.71 23.81 -5.97
C GLY A 71 16.86 22.70 -5.38
N VAL A 72 15.64 22.48 -5.89
CA VAL A 72 14.78 21.36 -5.47
C VAL A 72 15.27 20.06 -6.11
N ASP A 73 15.55 19.06 -5.29
CA ASP A 73 15.84 17.71 -5.75
C ASP A 73 14.54 16.98 -6.13
N GLU A 74 14.53 16.38 -7.32
CA GLU A 74 13.41 15.63 -7.88
C GLU A 74 13.82 14.17 -8.07
N LEU A 75 13.12 13.23 -7.42
CA LEU A 75 13.22 11.82 -7.74
C LEU A 75 12.42 11.58 -9.01
N LYS A 76 13.12 11.25 -10.09
CA LYS A 76 12.56 10.98 -11.41
C LYS A 76 12.67 9.52 -11.76
N PHE A 77 11.90 9.13 -12.77
CA PHE A 77 12.01 7.83 -13.39
C PHE A 77 12.00 7.91 -14.90
N ARG A 78 12.57 6.88 -15.53
CA ARG A 78 12.37 6.53 -16.93
C ARG A 78 12.03 5.04 -17.03
N ALA A 79 11.13 4.69 -17.94
CA ALA A 79 10.73 3.31 -18.19
C ALA A 79 10.16 3.17 -19.60
N GLU A 80 9.86 1.95 -20.00
CA GLU A 80 8.98 1.68 -21.14
C GLU A 80 7.62 1.17 -20.63
N ILE A 81 6.52 1.74 -21.12
CA ILE A 81 5.15 1.35 -20.80
C ILE A 81 4.51 0.60 -21.97
N HIS A 82 3.65 -0.37 -21.68
CA HIS A 82 2.84 -1.01 -22.70
C HIS A 82 1.82 -0.01 -23.29
N GLU A 83 1.62 -0.01 -24.62
CA GLU A 83 0.74 0.94 -25.31
C GLU A 83 -0.69 0.99 -24.76
N ASP A 84 -1.28 -0.17 -24.46
CA ASP A 84 -2.60 -0.25 -23.83
C ASP A 84 -2.69 0.50 -22.49
N ASP A 85 -1.59 0.64 -21.75
CA ASP A 85 -1.58 1.28 -20.43
C ASP A 85 -1.19 2.77 -20.51
N GLN A 86 -0.81 3.27 -21.70
CA GLN A 86 -0.31 4.64 -21.89
C GLN A 86 -1.33 5.71 -21.47
N HIS A 87 -2.61 5.46 -21.72
CA HIS A 87 -3.70 6.38 -21.37
C HIS A 87 -3.79 6.67 -19.87
N LEU A 88 -3.28 5.77 -19.03
CA LEU A 88 -3.28 5.91 -17.57
C LEU A 88 -2.32 7.01 -17.10
N LEU A 89 -1.18 7.20 -17.79
CA LEU A 89 -0.20 8.25 -17.49
C LEU A 89 -0.56 9.61 -18.10
N VAL A 90 -1.23 9.63 -19.26
CA VAL A 90 -1.60 10.89 -19.95
C VAL A 90 -2.73 11.62 -19.21
N SER A 91 -3.57 10.88 -18.47
CA SER A 91 -4.68 11.42 -17.70
C SER A 91 -4.30 11.91 -16.31
N HIS A 92 -3.11 11.56 -15.80
CA HIS A 92 -2.70 11.83 -14.42
C HIS A 92 -1.27 12.37 -14.38
N SER A 93 -1.10 13.63 -13.95
CA SER A 93 0.21 14.24 -13.79
C SER A 93 0.85 13.78 -12.49
N GLY A 94 1.58 12.67 -12.52
CA GLY A 94 2.39 12.20 -11.40
C GLY A 94 2.33 10.68 -11.26
N VAL A 95 3.48 10.07 -11.00
CA VAL A 95 3.52 8.69 -10.52
C VAL A 95 3.89 8.77 -9.06
N SER A 96 3.18 8.07 -8.19
CA SER A 96 3.33 8.23 -6.76
C SER A 96 3.93 6.98 -6.13
N ALA A 97 4.72 7.18 -5.07
CA ALA A 97 5.29 6.11 -4.27
C ALA A 97 4.66 6.13 -2.89
N THR A 98 4.64 4.98 -2.21
CA THR A 98 4.30 4.92 -0.79
C THR A 98 5.56 4.58 0.00
N LEU A 99 5.92 5.42 0.96
CA LEU A 99 6.97 5.10 1.94
C LEU A 99 6.34 4.81 3.28
N THR A 100 6.90 3.84 3.99
CA THR A 100 6.55 3.61 5.39
C THR A 100 7.67 4.08 6.30
N ALA A 101 7.29 4.63 7.45
CA ALA A 101 8.23 4.99 8.51
C ALA A 101 7.70 4.51 9.87
N PRO A 102 8.57 4.04 10.77
CA PRO A 102 8.15 3.64 12.12
C PRO A 102 7.57 4.82 12.90
N LEU A 103 6.77 4.54 13.93
CA LEU A 103 6.31 5.59 14.85
C LEU A 103 7.48 6.10 15.70
N ALA A 104 7.36 7.34 16.19
CA ALA A 104 8.44 7.96 16.97
C ALA A 104 8.81 7.16 18.24
N ARG A 105 7.84 6.49 18.86
CA ARG A 105 8.09 5.64 20.05
C ARG A 105 8.94 4.40 19.70
N ASP A 106 8.71 3.81 18.52
CA ASP A 106 9.32 2.54 18.11
C ASP A 106 10.81 2.71 17.74
N LEU A 107 11.22 3.93 17.34
CA LEU A 107 12.63 4.29 17.12
C LEU A 107 13.50 4.11 18.38
N SER A 108 12.90 4.18 19.57
CA SER A 108 13.61 4.01 20.84
C SER A 108 13.64 2.56 21.32
N GLU A 109 12.73 1.70 20.84
CA GLU A 109 12.54 0.35 21.33
C GLU A 109 13.30 -0.72 20.53
N GLY A 110 13.90 -0.36 19.39
CA GLY A 110 14.75 -1.27 18.61
C GLY A 110 14.00 -2.50 18.13
N HIS A 111 12.77 -2.33 17.63
CA HIS A 111 11.97 -3.42 17.07
C HIS A 111 12.76 -4.23 16.03
N THR A 112 12.78 -5.55 16.18
CA THR A 112 13.36 -6.48 15.21
C THR A 112 12.35 -6.75 14.09
N SER A 113 12.83 -7.02 12.86
CA SER A 113 11.99 -7.15 11.67
C SER A 113 11.13 -8.43 11.62
N ASP A 114 10.85 -9.05 12.76
CA ASP A 114 10.15 -10.33 12.90
C ASP A 114 8.62 -10.15 12.99
N ALA A 115 8.13 -8.94 12.73
CA ALA A 115 6.70 -8.65 12.71
C ALA A 115 5.97 -9.54 11.70
N VAL A 116 4.94 -10.22 12.18
CA VAL A 116 4.08 -11.13 11.40
C VAL A 116 2.78 -10.46 10.98
N ILE A 117 2.44 -9.33 11.62
CA ILE A 117 1.43 -8.38 11.20
C ILE A 117 2.08 -7.01 11.12
N ARG A 118 1.93 -6.34 9.98
CA ARG A 118 2.28 -4.93 9.80
C ARG A 118 1.03 -4.15 9.44
N ILE A 119 0.76 -3.06 10.15
CA ILE A 119 -0.26 -2.09 9.76
C ILE A 119 0.45 -0.79 9.41
N SER A 120 0.15 -0.24 8.24
CA SER A 120 0.49 1.14 7.95
C SER A 120 -0.72 1.90 7.43
N ALA A 121 -0.77 3.20 7.70
CA ALA A 121 -1.87 4.03 7.24
C ALA A 121 -1.37 5.41 6.81
N ASP A 122 -2.06 6.02 5.85
CA ASP A 122 -1.68 7.32 5.31
C ASP A 122 -1.66 8.39 6.40
N HIS A 123 -0.49 8.96 6.66
CA HIS A 123 -0.32 9.90 7.77
C HIS A 123 -1.08 11.21 7.56
N ALA A 124 -1.46 11.60 6.34
CA ALA A 124 -2.33 12.77 6.13
C ALA A 124 -3.72 12.49 6.71
N TRP A 125 -4.22 11.26 6.57
CA TRP A 125 -5.57 10.84 6.96
C TRP A 125 -5.69 10.18 8.33
N PHE A 126 -4.61 9.60 8.85
CA PHE A 126 -4.62 8.83 10.09
C PHE A 126 -3.48 9.29 10.99
N ALA A 127 -3.84 9.67 12.22
CA ALA A 127 -2.88 10.09 13.23
C ALA A 127 -2.19 8.88 13.88
N ASP A 128 -1.03 9.11 14.49
CA ASP A 128 -0.28 8.06 15.18
C ASP A 128 -1.11 7.41 16.28
N GLU A 129 -1.90 8.19 17.03
CA GLU A 129 -2.76 7.68 18.09
C GLU A 129 -3.75 6.62 17.58
N ALA A 130 -4.23 6.77 16.35
CA ALA A 130 -5.15 5.80 15.73
C ALA A 130 -4.44 4.49 15.33
N LEU A 131 -3.18 4.58 14.91
CA LEU A 131 -2.34 3.40 14.64
C LEU A 131 -2.00 2.65 15.94
N ILE A 132 -1.68 3.40 16.99
CA ILE A 132 -1.42 2.85 18.34
C ILE A 132 -2.67 2.14 18.87
N ASP A 133 -3.83 2.76 18.74
CA ASP A 133 -5.11 2.17 19.10
C ASP A 133 -5.37 0.85 18.34
N ALA A 134 -5.04 0.79 17.05
CA ALA A 134 -5.21 -0.42 16.24
C ALA A 134 -4.29 -1.57 16.67
N GLU A 135 -3.04 -1.27 17.00
CA GLU A 135 -2.10 -2.24 17.59
C GLU A 135 -2.66 -2.82 18.89
N GLU A 136 -3.20 -1.96 19.77
CA GLU A 136 -3.78 -2.41 21.05
C GLU A 136 -5.00 -3.30 20.85
N GLN A 137 -5.85 -3.00 19.86
CA GLN A 137 -6.99 -3.86 19.51
C GLN A 137 -6.54 -5.22 18.98
N LEU A 138 -5.54 -5.27 18.09
CA LEU A 138 -4.97 -6.54 17.61
C LEU A 138 -4.30 -7.34 18.74
N ALA A 139 -3.59 -6.67 19.64
CA ALA A 139 -3.00 -7.34 20.79
C ALA A 139 -4.08 -7.99 21.68
N ALA A 140 -5.24 -7.33 21.81
CA ALA A 140 -6.39 -7.85 22.55
C ALA A 140 -7.02 -9.09 21.89
N THR A 141 -6.78 -9.36 20.61
CA THR A 141 -7.20 -10.62 19.95
C THR A 141 -6.22 -11.77 20.19
N GLY A 142 -5.19 -11.58 21.03
CA GLY A 142 -4.24 -12.61 21.43
C GLY A 142 -2.94 -12.64 20.64
N VAL A 143 -2.70 -11.67 19.75
CA VAL A 143 -1.40 -11.51 19.07
C VAL A 143 -0.43 -10.83 20.03
N ASP A 144 0.77 -11.38 20.20
CA ASP A 144 1.81 -10.70 20.99
C ASP A 144 2.16 -9.37 20.31
N ARG A 145 2.16 -8.28 21.09
CA ARG A 145 2.48 -6.93 20.62
C ARG A 145 3.81 -6.87 19.88
N LYS A 146 4.81 -7.67 20.28
CA LYS A 146 6.12 -7.73 19.61
C LYS A 146 6.07 -8.26 18.18
N LEU A 147 4.98 -8.93 17.81
CA LEU A 147 4.75 -9.47 16.48
C LEU A 147 3.92 -8.52 15.60
N ILE A 148 3.49 -7.38 16.15
CA ILE A 148 2.73 -6.34 15.45
C ILE A 148 3.67 -5.15 15.22
N GLU A 149 3.73 -4.66 14.00
CA GLU A 149 4.43 -3.44 13.65
C GLU A 149 3.45 -2.42 13.10
N VAL A 150 3.49 -1.18 13.61
CA VAL A 150 2.69 -0.07 13.12
C VAL A 150 3.56 1.02 12.51
N GLN A 151 3.17 1.52 11.35
CA GLN A 151 3.98 2.49 10.59
C GLN A 151 3.11 3.60 10.00
N ARG A 152 3.70 4.78 9.85
CA ARG A 152 3.13 5.85 9.01
C ARG A 152 3.36 5.50 7.55
N ALA A 153 2.34 5.64 6.70
CA ALA A 153 2.50 5.62 5.26
C ALA A 153 2.48 7.06 4.72
N TYR A 154 3.35 7.36 3.75
CA TYR A 154 3.38 8.63 3.03
C TYR A 154 3.22 8.34 1.54
N GLN A 155 2.11 8.79 0.95
CA GLN A 155 1.73 8.54 -0.44
C GLN A 155 2.27 9.58 -1.44
N PHE A 156 3.16 10.50 -1.08
CA PHE A 156 3.80 11.47 -2.01
C PHE A 156 2.89 12.04 -3.12
N SER A 157 1.65 12.36 -2.75
CA SER A 157 0.63 12.97 -3.60
C SER A 157 0.20 14.29 -2.96
N PHE A 158 -0.18 15.27 -3.78
CA PHE A 158 -0.65 16.57 -3.31
C PHE A 158 -1.96 16.45 -2.51
N ALA A 159 -2.84 15.55 -2.94
CA ALA A 159 -4.06 15.16 -2.25
C ALA A 159 -4.11 13.63 -2.20
N PRO A 160 -3.45 12.99 -1.22
CA PRO A 160 -3.44 11.53 -1.15
C PRO A 160 -4.84 11.00 -0.84
N ASP A 161 -5.20 9.86 -1.41
CA ASP A 161 -6.41 9.14 -1.01
C ASP A 161 -6.18 8.47 0.36
N PRO A 162 -7.22 8.34 1.23
CA PRO A 162 -7.07 7.62 2.49
C PRO A 162 -6.76 6.14 2.24
N GLN A 163 -5.62 5.66 2.75
CA GLN A 163 -5.23 4.26 2.64
C GLN A 163 -4.80 3.64 3.96
N ILE A 164 -5.16 2.38 4.13
CA ILE A 164 -4.70 1.47 5.19
C ILE A 164 -4.10 0.25 4.50
N PHE A 165 -2.90 -0.15 4.91
CA PHE A 165 -2.22 -1.35 4.46
C PHE A 165 -2.07 -2.31 5.64
N VAL A 166 -2.40 -3.57 5.43
CA VAL A 166 -2.26 -4.64 6.41
C VAL A 166 -1.51 -5.79 5.75
N ASP A 167 -0.27 -6.02 6.16
CA ASP A 167 0.48 -7.22 5.79
C ASP A 167 0.38 -8.24 6.92
N VAL A 168 0.00 -9.48 6.62
CA VAL A 168 -0.15 -10.54 7.62
C VAL A 168 0.37 -11.87 7.08
N SER A 169 1.10 -12.62 7.90
CA SER A 169 1.45 -14.00 7.56
C SER A 169 0.22 -14.91 7.60
N TYR A 170 0.13 -15.87 6.69
CA TYR A 170 -1.02 -16.76 6.59
C TYR A 170 -1.26 -17.58 7.87
N ALA A 171 -0.21 -18.02 8.55
CA ALA A 171 -0.32 -18.73 9.83
C ALA A 171 -1.04 -17.90 10.91
N ILE A 172 -0.76 -16.59 10.95
CA ILE A 172 -1.39 -15.67 11.89
C ILE A 172 -2.78 -15.30 11.43
N PHE A 173 -2.98 -15.12 10.12
CA PHE A 173 -4.30 -14.91 9.53
C PHE A 173 -5.26 -16.04 9.91
N LEU A 174 -4.84 -17.30 9.86
CA LEU A 174 -5.65 -18.46 10.30
C LEU A 174 -6.00 -18.43 11.80
N SER A 175 -5.15 -17.82 12.63
CA SER A 175 -5.35 -17.75 14.08
C SER A 175 -6.28 -16.60 14.47
N VAL A 176 -6.13 -15.45 13.82
CA VAL A 176 -6.86 -14.21 14.12
C VAL A 176 -8.16 -14.10 13.33
N SER A 177 -8.24 -14.77 12.16
CA SER A 177 -9.26 -14.61 11.12
C SER A 177 -9.31 -13.20 10.52
N ALA A 178 -9.97 -13.05 9.38
CA ALA A 178 -10.28 -11.75 8.79
C ALA A 178 -11.03 -10.84 9.77
N ASN A 179 -11.93 -11.41 10.59
CA ASN A 179 -12.71 -10.64 11.55
C ASN A 179 -11.86 -10.08 12.70
N GLY A 180 -10.86 -10.82 13.17
CA GLY A 180 -9.93 -10.28 14.16
C GLY A 180 -9.05 -9.17 13.59
N ILE A 181 -8.64 -9.28 12.31
CA ILE A 181 -7.92 -8.20 11.62
C ILE A 181 -8.81 -6.96 11.50
N TRP A 182 -10.06 -7.13 11.08
CA TRP A 182 -11.04 -6.05 11.01
C TRP A 182 -11.26 -5.39 12.37
N ASP A 183 -11.47 -6.16 13.42
CA ASP A 183 -11.62 -5.63 14.79
C ASP A 183 -10.40 -4.82 15.23
N GLY A 184 -9.20 -5.25 14.81
CA GLY A 184 -7.95 -4.52 14.98
C GLY A 184 -7.95 -3.15 14.31
N ILE A 185 -8.40 -3.06 13.06
CA ILE A 185 -8.32 -1.82 12.26
C ILE A 185 -9.60 -0.96 12.26
N LYS A 186 -10.73 -1.44 12.79
CA LYS A 186 -12.01 -0.69 12.72
C LYS A 186 -11.94 0.67 13.39
N LYS A 187 -11.20 0.77 14.50
CA LYS A 187 -11.05 2.03 15.24
C LYS A 187 -10.21 3.01 14.45
N LEU A 188 -9.12 2.54 13.83
CA LEU A 188 -8.31 3.31 12.87
C LEU A 188 -9.16 3.82 11.70
N PHE A 189 -9.97 2.95 11.09
CA PHE A 189 -10.90 3.33 10.02
C PHE A 189 -11.87 4.44 10.45
N ASN A 190 -12.43 4.33 11.66
CA ASN A 190 -13.38 5.30 12.22
C ASN A 190 -12.74 6.59 12.75
N GLN A 191 -11.44 6.59 13.05
CA GLN A 191 -10.68 7.76 13.53
C GLN A 191 -10.02 8.57 12.39
N ARG A 192 -10.48 8.37 11.16
CA ARG A 192 -10.01 9.13 10.01
C ARG A 192 -10.18 10.65 10.21
N ARG A 193 -9.14 11.41 9.89
CA ARG A 193 -9.17 12.88 9.76
C ARG A 193 -9.15 13.29 8.29
N THR A 194 -9.66 14.47 7.97
CA THR A 194 -9.55 15.04 6.62
C THR A 194 -8.36 16.01 6.57
N PRO A 195 -7.31 15.76 5.76
CA PRO A 195 -6.21 16.69 5.61
C PRO A 195 -6.66 17.98 4.91
N ARG A 196 -5.83 19.03 5.00
CA ARG A 196 -6.11 20.30 4.34
C ARG A 196 -6.18 20.08 2.81
N GLY A 197 -7.30 20.45 2.20
CA GLY A 197 -7.53 20.24 0.77
C GLY A 197 -8.01 18.84 0.39
N GLY A 198 -8.15 17.92 1.36
CA GLY A 198 -8.73 16.60 1.14
C GLY A 198 -10.26 16.62 1.07
N ASP A 199 -10.84 15.63 0.40
CA ASP A 199 -12.28 15.42 0.34
C ASP A 199 -12.78 14.59 1.52
N SER A 200 -13.55 15.19 2.42
CA SER A 200 -14.14 14.48 3.57
C SER A 200 -14.98 13.25 3.20
N LEU A 201 -15.46 13.15 1.96
CA LEU A 201 -16.23 12.02 1.43
C LEU A 201 -15.38 10.99 0.69
N ALA A 202 -14.07 11.21 0.55
CA ALA A 202 -13.16 10.26 -0.08
C ALA A 202 -13.35 8.86 0.50
N VAL A 203 -13.25 7.83 -0.34
CA VAL A 203 -13.33 6.43 0.08
C VAL A 203 -11.98 5.98 0.62
N THR A 204 -11.97 5.16 1.66
CA THR A 204 -10.72 4.59 2.20
C THR A 204 -10.42 3.28 1.46
N ALA A 205 -9.20 3.13 0.94
CA ALA A 205 -8.73 1.84 0.44
C ALA A 205 -8.05 1.05 1.57
N ILE A 206 -8.55 -0.14 1.87
CA ILE A 206 -7.97 -1.10 2.80
C ILE A 206 -7.31 -2.20 1.98
N ASN A 207 -5.99 -2.20 1.95
CA ASN A 207 -5.16 -3.15 1.23
C ASN A 207 -4.66 -4.22 2.20
N VAL A 208 -5.16 -5.45 2.08
CA VAL A 208 -4.73 -6.59 2.90
C VAL A 208 -3.85 -7.50 2.06
N SER A 209 -2.65 -7.81 2.54
CA SER A 209 -1.70 -8.73 1.92
C SER A 209 -1.46 -9.90 2.87
N ILE A 210 -1.82 -11.10 2.44
CA ILE A 210 -1.66 -12.34 3.19
C ILE A 210 -0.54 -13.14 2.54
N ALA A 211 0.51 -13.49 3.30
CA ALA A 211 1.69 -14.15 2.75
C ALA A 211 1.97 -15.51 3.40
N ASP A 212 2.33 -16.51 2.58
CA ASP A 212 2.82 -17.83 3.01
C ASP A 212 4.11 -18.17 2.24
N GLY A 213 5.26 -17.90 2.86
CA GLY A 213 6.55 -17.97 2.18
C GLY A 213 6.60 -17.01 0.98
N GLU A 214 6.78 -17.56 -0.22
CA GLU A 214 6.84 -16.79 -1.47
C GLU A 214 5.46 -16.53 -2.10
N ARG A 215 4.40 -17.16 -1.58
CA ARG A 215 3.03 -16.99 -2.07
C ARG A 215 2.39 -15.78 -1.39
N SER A 216 1.62 -14.99 -2.14
CA SER A 216 0.87 -13.87 -1.57
C SER A 216 -0.50 -13.69 -2.20
N PHE A 217 -1.48 -13.38 -1.36
CA PHE A 217 -2.83 -13.03 -1.74
C PHE A 217 -3.10 -11.59 -1.30
N LYS A 218 -3.55 -10.75 -2.23
CA LYS A 218 -3.89 -9.35 -1.94
C LYS A 218 -5.39 -9.14 -2.07
N ALA A 219 -6.01 -8.57 -1.06
CA ALA A 219 -7.40 -8.15 -1.05
C ALA A 219 -7.49 -6.63 -0.92
N VAL A 220 -8.35 -6.00 -1.72
CA VAL A 220 -8.57 -4.55 -1.68
C VAL A 220 -10.05 -4.26 -1.44
N VAL A 221 -10.35 -3.54 -0.36
CA VAL A 221 -11.69 -3.00 -0.06
C VAL A 221 -11.63 -1.48 -0.21
N THR A 222 -12.51 -0.89 -1.02
CA THR A 222 -12.59 0.57 -1.17
C THR A 222 -13.95 1.05 -0.67
N THR A 223 -13.99 1.68 0.49
CA THR A 223 -15.25 2.13 1.11
C THR A 223 -15.00 3.21 2.18
N ASN A 224 -16.03 4.01 2.47
CA ASN A 224 -16.12 4.85 3.66
C ASN A 224 -17.25 4.38 4.62
N ASP A 225 -17.87 3.24 4.34
CA ASP A 225 -18.92 2.62 5.15
C ASP A 225 -18.36 1.43 5.94
N GLU A 226 -18.40 1.53 7.27
CA GLU A 226 -17.98 0.48 8.21
C GLU A 226 -18.70 -0.86 7.95
N THR A 227 -19.99 -0.81 7.59
CA THR A 227 -20.80 -2.00 7.33
C THR A 227 -20.32 -2.71 6.06
N VAL A 228 -19.93 -1.96 5.03
CA VAL A 228 -19.35 -2.51 3.79
C VAL A 228 -18.01 -3.16 4.10
N ALA A 229 -17.13 -2.46 4.84
CA ALA A 229 -15.83 -3.00 5.22
C ALA A 229 -15.98 -4.29 6.04
N ARG A 230 -16.82 -4.30 7.07
CA ARG A 230 -17.09 -5.50 7.88
C ARG A 230 -17.57 -6.67 7.02
N ARG A 231 -18.55 -6.46 6.12
CA ARG A 231 -19.04 -7.52 5.22
C ARG A 231 -17.94 -8.08 4.31
N ALA A 232 -17.05 -7.22 3.83
CA ALA A 232 -15.91 -7.66 3.03
C ALA A 232 -14.99 -8.58 3.84
N PHE A 233 -14.65 -8.20 5.08
CA PHE A 233 -13.83 -9.03 5.97
C PHE A 233 -14.53 -10.32 6.42
N ASP A 234 -15.85 -10.30 6.68
CA ASP A 234 -16.63 -11.50 7.01
C ASP A 234 -16.53 -12.59 5.92
N SER A 235 -16.28 -12.20 4.67
CA SER A 235 -16.16 -13.13 3.52
C SER A 235 -14.71 -13.41 3.10
N LEU A 236 -13.75 -12.63 3.61
CA LEU A 236 -12.34 -12.70 3.19
C LEU A 236 -11.68 -14.04 3.55
N ASP A 237 -12.04 -14.63 4.69
CA ASP A 237 -11.52 -15.93 5.13
C ASP A 237 -11.72 -17.03 4.08
N GLN A 238 -12.91 -17.07 3.47
CA GLN A 238 -13.27 -18.07 2.46
C GLN A 238 -12.40 -17.92 1.20
N VAL A 239 -12.21 -16.69 0.73
CA VAL A 239 -11.45 -16.41 -0.50
C VAL A 239 -9.96 -16.64 -0.28
N ALA A 240 -9.41 -16.14 0.82
CA ALA A 240 -8.01 -16.35 1.17
C ALA A 240 -7.70 -17.84 1.34
N THR A 241 -8.53 -18.57 2.07
CA THR A 241 -8.34 -20.01 2.31
C THR A 241 -8.45 -20.80 1.01
N GLY A 242 -9.41 -20.47 0.14
CA GLY A 242 -9.53 -21.06 -1.21
C GLY A 242 -8.24 -20.87 -2.02
N PHE A 243 -7.69 -19.65 -2.07
CA PHE A 243 -6.41 -19.39 -2.75
C PHE A 243 -5.26 -20.26 -2.22
N PHE A 244 -5.13 -20.38 -0.89
CA PHE A 244 -4.03 -21.13 -0.29
C PHE A 244 -4.19 -22.66 -0.39
N GLN A 245 -5.42 -23.18 -0.40
CA GLN A 245 -5.74 -24.61 -0.49
C GLN A 245 -5.82 -25.14 -1.94
N ASP A 246 -6.42 -24.38 -2.86
CA ASP A 246 -6.70 -24.84 -4.24
C ASP A 246 -5.50 -24.73 -5.19
N SER A 247 -4.42 -24.07 -4.75
CA SER A 247 -3.16 -23.98 -5.49
C SER A 247 -2.03 -24.76 -4.79
N PRO A 248 -2.04 -26.10 -4.82
CA PRO A 248 -0.83 -26.88 -4.51
C PRO A 248 0.14 -26.68 -5.68
N VAL A 249 0.97 -25.64 -5.62
CA VAL A 249 1.92 -25.33 -6.69
C VAL A 249 2.93 -26.47 -6.79
N ILE A 250 2.80 -27.29 -7.83
CA ILE A 250 3.91 -28.06 -8.38
C ILE A 250 4.94 -27.02 -8.86
N PRO A 251 6.26 -27.19 -8.64
CA PRO A 251 7.26 -26.10 -8.56
C PRO A 251 7.57 -25.32 -9.86
N THR A 252 6.69 -25.35 -10.87
CA THR A 252 6.97 -24.88 -12.22
C THR A 252 6.41 -23.51 -12.57
N GLU A 253 5.49 -22.93 -11.79
CA GLU A 253 5.06 -21.54 -11.98
C GLU A 253 5.68 -20.63 -10.92
N GLU A 254 6.34 -19.57 -11.38
CA GLU A 254 6.86 -18.49 -10.55
C GLU A 254 5.71 -17.90 -9.70
N ASN A 255 5.74 -18.19 -8.40
CA ASN A 255 5.09 -17.47 -7.31
C ASN A 255 3.71 -16.85 -7.62
N PRO A 256 2.59 -17.59 -7.41
CA PRO A 256 1.26 -17.04 -7.66
C PRO A 256 1.02 -15.82 -6.77
N LYS A 257 0.88 -14.66 -7.40
CA LYS A 257 0.40 -13.42 -6.79
C LYS A 257 -1.01 -13.19 -7.32
N SER A 258 -1.99 -13.16 -6.44
CA SER A 258 -3.38 -12.82 -6.79
C SER A 258 -3.76 -11.48 -6.15
N VAL A 259 -4.52 -10.67 -6.89
CA VAL A 259 -5.22 -9.51 -6.37
C VAL A 259 -6.71 -9.80 -6.47
N SER A 260 -7.46 -9.49 -5.42
CA SER A 260 -8.91 -9.60 -5.39
C SER A 260 -9.51 -8.31 -4.85
N ILE A 261 -10.57 -7.85 -5.48
CA ILE A 261 -11.20 -6.55 -5.21
C ILE A 261 -12.63 -6.81 -4.74
N TRP A 262 -13.03 -6.16 -3.65
CA TRP A 262 -14.39 -6.24 -3.16
C TRP A 262 -15.34 -5.39 -4.03
N ASP A 263 -16.39 -6.01 -4.57
CA ASP A 263 -17.50 -5.31 -5.22
C ASP A 263 -18.70 -5.21 -4.27
N ASP A 264 -18.99 -4.00 -3.79
CA ASP A 264 -20.09 -3.75 -2.87
C ASP A 264 -21.48 -4.02 -3.48
N ALA A 265 -21.63 -3.84 -4.80
CA ALA A 265 -22.92 -4.03 -5.46
C ALA A 265 -23.32 -5.51 -5.51
N SER A 266 -22.34 -6.39 -5.74
CA SER A 266 -22.55 -7.83 -5.81
C SER A 266 -22.26 -8.56 -4.51
N GLY A 267 -21.52 -7.94 -3.58
CA GLY A 267 -21.12 -8.52 -2.31
C GLY A 267 -20.15 -9.70 -2.48
N VAL A 268 -19.36 -9.70 -3.56
CA VAL A 268 -18.38 -10.76 -3.84
C VAL A 268 -17.00 -10.17 -4.17
N TRP A 269 -15.98 -10.99 -4.00
CA TRP A 269 -14.61 -10.70 -4.42
C TRP A 269 -14.45 -11.05 -5.90
N GLY A 270 -14.00 -10.07 -6.69
CA GLY A 270 -13.59 -10.25 -8.10
C GLY A 270 -12.07 -10.21 -8.26
N PRO A 271 -11.52 -10.67 -9.40
CA PRO A 271 -10.13 -10.41 -9.77
C PRO A 271 -9.85 -8.93 -10.04
#